data_AF-A0A956PUE6-F1
#
_entry.id   AF-A0A956PUE6-F1
#
_cell.length_a   1.000
_cell.length_b   1.000
_cell.length_c   1.000
_cell.angle_alpha   90.00
_cell.angle_beta   90.00
_cell.angle_gamma   90.00
#
_symmetry.space_group_name_H-M   'P 1'
#
loop_
_entity.id
_entity.type
_entity.pdbx_description
1 polymer ?
#
loop_
_entity_poly.entity_id
_entity_poly.type
_entity_poly.pdbx_seq_one_letter_code
_entity_poly.pdbx_strand_id
1 'polypeptide(L)'
;FEAAAEKHPDHVFGKLDTENNPQLAAQLKIQSIPTIMGFRDGIMVFRQAGALPEAAFEDLIGKIEALDMEDVRKKIAAQSKN
;
A
#
# COMPACT_ATOMS: atom_id res chain seq x y z
N PHE A 1 3.27 3.26 -11.85
CA PHE A 1 3.53 1.89 -11.35
C PHE A 1 4.75 1.30 -12.03
N GLU A 2 4.74 1.00 -13.34
CA GLU A 2 5.87 0.32 -14.01
C GLU A 2 7.18 1.11 -13.94
N ALA A 3 7.15 2.40 -14.29
CA ALA A 3 8.32 3.27 -14.14
C ALA A 3 8.86 3.35 -12.69
N ALA A 4 7.98 3.33 -11.69
CA ALA A 4 8.39 3.32 -10.29
C ALA A 4 8.99 1.96 -9.89
N ALA A 5 8.44 0.86 -10.41
CA ALA A 5 8.98 -0.48 -10.17
C ALA A 5 10.38 -0.66 -10.77
N GLU A 6 10.66 -0.05 -11.92
CA GLU A 6 11.99 -0.05 -12.53
C GLU A 6 13.00 0.80 -11.73
N LYS A 7 12.56 1.93 -11.17
CA LYS A 7 13.41 2.85 -10.38
C LYS A 7 13.74 2.33 -8.99
N HIS A 8 12.88 1.46 -8.44
CA HIS A 8 12.98 0.98 -7.07
C HIS A 8 13.07 -0.56 -7.00
N PRO A 9 14.17 -1.16 -7.47
CA PRO A 9 14.32 -2.62 -7.53
C PRO A 9 14.37 -3.30 -6.16
N ASP A 10 14.65 -2.56 -5.09
CA ASP A 10 14.66 -3.08 -3.72
C ASP A 10 13.26 -3.23 -3.12
N HIS A 11 12.22 -2.71 -3.78
CA HIS A 11 10.82 -2.81 -3.35
C HIS A 11 10.06 -3.86 -4.16
N VAL A 12 9.12 -4.54 -3.49
CA VAL A 12 8.23 -5.49 -4.15
C VAL A 12 7.00 -4.75 -4.68
N PHE A 13 6.85 -4.75 -6.01
CA PHE A 13 5.67 -4.23 -6.68
C PHE A 13 4.75 -5.38 -7.11
N GLY A 14 3.51 -5.36 -6.64
CA GLY A 14 2.49 -6.37 -6.95
C GLY A 14 1.29 -5.77 -7.67
N LYS A 15 0.78 -6.47 -8.68
CA LYS A 15 -0.53 -6.23 -9.29
C LYS A 15 -1.47 -7.35 -8.84
N LEU A 16 -2.64 -6.98 -8.30
CA LEU A 16 -3.69 -7.93 -7.95
C LEU A 16 -4.81 -7.83 -8.98
N ASP A 17 -5.06 -8.92 -9.70
CA ASP A 17 -6.26 -9.08 -10.51
C ASP A 17 -7.43 -9.47 -9.59
N THR A 18 -8.37 -8.55 -9.40
CA THR A 18 -9.53 -8.73 -8.52
C THR A 18 -10.60 -9.63 -9.13
N GLU A 19 -10.66 -9.75 -10.46
CA GLU A 19 -11.63 -10.61 -11.15
C GLU A 19 -11.28 -12.09 -10.92
N ASN A 20 -9.98 -12.40 -11.02
CA ASN A 20 -9.46 -13.75 -10.77
C ASN A 20 -9.26 -14.08 -9.28
N ASN A 21 -9.25 -13.07 -8.40
CA ASN A 21 -9.03 -13.24 -6.95
C ASN A 21 -10.11 -12.54 -6.09
N PRO A 22 -11.40 -12.88 -6.25
CA PRO A 22 -12.51 -12.16 -5.62
C PRO A 22 -12.49 -12.24 -4.08
N GLN A 23 -12.04 -13.36 -3.52
CA GLN A 23 -11.92 -13.53 -2.06
C GLN A 23 -10.87 -12.57 -1.47
N LEU A 24 -9.71 -12.46 -2.12
CA LEU A 24 -8.66 -11.55 -1.68
C LEU A 24 -9.08 -10.09 -1.88
N ALA A 25 -9.75 -9.77 -2.99
CA ALA A 25 -10.33 -8.44 -3.20
C ALA A 25 -11.34 -8.07 -2.10
N ALA A 26 -12.19 -9.01 -1.67
CA ALA A 26 -13.15 -8.82 -0.60
C ALA A 26 -12.47 -8.64 0.78
N GLN A 27 -11.45 -9.46 1.10
CA GLN A 27 -10.66 -9.32 2.33
C GLN A 27 -9.94 -7.97 2.39
N LEU A 28 -9.38 -7.55 1.25
CA LEU A 28 -8.78 -6.24 1.08
C LEU A 28 -9.83 -5.14 0.87
N LYS A 29 -11.14 -5.42 0.95
CA LYS A 29 -12.26 -4.46 0.80
C LYS A 29 -12.15 -3.57 -0.45
N ILE A 30 -11.69 -4.10 -1.58
CA ILE A 30 -11.54 -3.34 -2.83
C ILE A 30 -12.94 -3.08 -3.41
N GLN A 31 -13.30 -1.80 -3.53
CA GLN A 31 -14.61 -1.35 -4.05
C GLN A 31 -14.47 -0.56 -5.36
N SER A 32 -13.27 -0.18 -5.74
CA SER A 32 -13.00 0.61 -6.95
C SER A 32 -11.63 0.25 -7.51
N ILE A 33 -11.52 0.22 -8.84
CA ILE A 33 -10.30 -0.16 -9.54
C ILE A 33 -9.87 1.04 -10.41
N PRO A 34 -8.59 1.44 -10.36
CA PRO A 34 -7.51 0.89 -9.52
C PRO A 34 -7.62 1.32 -8.04
N THR A 35 -7.09 0.50 -7.14
CA THR A 35 -6.82 0.88 -5.73
C THR A 35 -5.34 0.65 -5.46
N ILE A 36 -4.65 1.66 -4.94
CA ILE A 36 -3.24 1.59 -4.56
C ILE A 36 -3.13 1.32 -3.06
N MET A 37 -2.28 0.38 -2.68
CA MET A 37 -1.99 0.03 -1.30
C MET A 37 -0.48 0.01 -1.08
N GLY A 38 -0.04 0.52 0.07
CA GLY A 38 1.34 0.49 0.49
C GLY A 38 1.49 -0.34 1.75
N PHE A 39 2.44 -1.27 1.75
CA PHE A 39 2.71 -2.15 2.87
C PHE A 39 4.16 -1.97 3.36
N ARG A 40 4.36 -1.96 4.67
CA ARG A 40 5.68 -1.95 5.31
C ARG A 40 5.66 -2.88 6.52
N ASP A 41 6.65 -3.76 6.62
CA ASP A 41 6.72 -4.83 7.64
C ASP A 41 5.43 -5.66 7.76
N GLY A 42 4.76 -5.93 6.64
CA GLY A 42 3.49 -6.65 6.60
C GLY A 42 2.26 -5.85 7.06
N ILE A 43 2.43 -4.56 7.39
CA ILE A 43 1.36 -3.66 7.81
C ILE A 43 0.95 -2.77 6.64
N MET A 44 -0.36 -2.68 6.35
CA MET A 44 -0.88 -1.72 5.37
C MET A 44 -0.82 -0.31 5.96
N VAL A 45 0.08 0.52 5.44
CA VAL A 45 0.33 1.89 5.91
C VAL A 45 -0.29 2.95 5.01
N PHE A 46 -0.65 2.58 3.78
CA PHE A 46 -1.30 3.48 2.83
C PHE A 46 -2.38 2.76 2.03
N ARG A 47 -3.46 3.47 1.73
CA ARG A 47 -4.53 3.00 0.83
C ARG A 47 -5.22 4.19 0.18
N GLN A 48 -5.37 4.15 -1.14
CA GLN A 48 -6.14 5.14 -1.88
C GLN A 48 -6.82 4.52 -3.10
N ALA A 49 -8.09 4.83 -3.32
CA ALA A 49 -8.79 4.51 -4.55
C ALA A 49 -8.43 5.52 -5.65
N GLY A 50 -8.27 5.04 -6.88
CA GLY A 50 -7.88 5.84 -8.03
C GLY A 50 -6.41 5.70 -8.40
N ALA A 51 -6.10 6.11 -9.63
CA ALA A 51 -4.73 6.09 -10.13
C ALA A 51 -3.92 7.25 -9.54
N LEU A 52 -2.64 7.02 -9.28
CA LEU A 52 -1.69 8.06 -8.91
C LEU A 52 -0.82 8.43 -10.12
N PRO A 53 -0.53 9.72 -10.35
CA PRO A 53 0.51 10.13 -11.29
C PRO A 53 1.90 9.69 -10.78
N GLU A 54 2.88 9.64 -11.68
CA GLU A 54 4.23 9.16 -11.36
C GLU A 54 4.87 9.89 -10.18
N ALA A 55 4.85 11.23 -10.18
CA ALA A 55 5.42 12.01 -9.08
C ALA A 55 4.78 11.66 -7.71
N ALA A 56 3.47 11.41 -7.68
CA ALA A 56 2.79 11.03 -6.45
C ALA A 56 3.12 9.60 -6.02
N PHE A 57 3.45 8.70 -6.95
CA PHE A 57 3.97 7.37 -6.63
C PHE A 57 5.35 7.45 -5.98
N GLU A 58 6.26 8.26 -6.53
CA GLU A 58 7.60 8.47 -5.97
C GLU A 58 7.53 9.07 -4.56
N ASP A 59 6.71 10.12 -4.39
CA ASP A 59 6.47 10.71 -3.08
C ASP A 59 5.89 9.71 -2.08
N LEU A 60 4.99 8.83 -2.54
CA LEU A 60 4.42 7.78 -1.71
C LEU A 60 5.48 6.78 -1.24
N ILE A 61 6.35 6.33 -2.13
CA ILE A 61 7.45 5.40 -1.80
C ILE A 61 8.34 6.03 -0.72
N GLY A 62 8.81 7.26 -0.94
CA GLY A 62 9.66 7.96 0.03
C GLY A 62 8.97 8.18 1.39
N LYS A 63 7.66 8.48 1.40
CA LYS A 63 6.88 8.56 2.64
C LYS A 63 6.82 7.22 3.35
N ILE A 64 6.59 6.13 2.63
CA ILE A 64 6.54 4.78 3.21
C ILE A 64 7.89 4.41 3.82
N GLU A 65 9.01 4.71 3.15
CA GLU A 65 10.37 4.49 3.66
C GLU A 65 10.72 5.34 4.90
N ALA A 66 10.20 6.56 4.97
CA ALA A 66 10.42 7.47 6.08
C ALA A 66 9.56 7.19 7.33
N LEU A 67 8.58 6.29 7.26
CA LEU A 67 7.73 5.96 8.41
C LEU A 67 8.53 5.40 9.60
N ASP A 68 8.24 5.92 10.79
CA ASP A 68 8.67 5.31 12.05
C ASP A 68 7.75 4.12 12.37
N MET A 69 8.24 2.92 12.11
CA MET A 69 7.46 1.70 12.33
C MET A 69 7.23 1.38 13.81
N GLU A 70 8.04 1.89 14.73
CA GLU A 70 7.76 1.74 16.16
C GLU A 70 6.53 2.54 16.56
N ASP A 71 6.44 3.81 16.11
CA ASP A 71 5.28 4.66 16.34
C ASP A 71 4.02 4.09 15.66
N VAL A 72 4.13 3.62 14.42
CA VAL A 72 3.01 2.97 13.71
C VAL A 72 2.48 1.76 14.50
N ARG A 73 3.37 0.87 14.96
CA ARG A 73 2.97 -0.31 15.74
C ARG A 73 2.34 0.06 17.07
N LYS A 74 2.86 1.08 17.77
CA LYS A 74 2.28 1.61 19.01
C LYS A 74 0.85 2.13 18.78
N LYS A 75 0.63 2.89 17.70
CA LYS A 75 -0.70 3.43 17.34
C LYS A 75 -1.70 2.31 17.02
N ILE A 76 -1.30 1.30 16.27
CA ILE A 76 -2.17 0.14 15.97
C ILE A 76 -2.53 -0.61 17.26
N ALA A 77 -1.55 -0.89 18.12
CA ALA A 77 -1.79 -1.57 19.39
C ALA A 77 -2.69 -0.77 20.34
N ALA A 78 -2.62 0.57 20.30
CA ALA A 78 -3.53 1.44 21.04
C ALA A 78 -4.95 1.43 20.46
N GLN A 79 -5.10 1.42 19.13
CA GLN A 79 -6.41 1.35 18.47
C GLN A 79 -7.14 0.01 18.70
N SER A 80 -6.42 -1.10 18.84
CA SER A 80 -7.03 -2.42 19.13
C SER A 80 -7.46 -2.61 20.58
N LYS A 81 -7.14 -1.69 21.49
CA LYS A 81 -7.49 -1.76 22.92
C LYS A 81 -8.77 -0.99 23.30
N ASN A 82 -9.43 -0.37 22.32
CA ASN A 82 -10.72 0.32 22.48
C ASN A 82 -11.85 -0.46 21.80
#